data_AF-A0A445H3M2-F1
#
_entry.id   AF-A0A445H3M2-F1
#
_cell.length_a   1.000
_cell.length_b   1.000
_cell.length_c   1.000
_cell.angle_alpha   90.00
_cell.angle_beta   90.00
_cell.angle_gamma   90.00
#
_symmetry.space_group_name_H-M   'P 1'
#
loop_
_entity.id
_entity.type
_entity.pdbx_description
1 polymer ?
#
loop_
_entity_poly.entity_id
_entity_poly.type
_entity_poly.pdbx_seq_one_letter_code
_entity_poly.pdbx_strand_id
1 'polypeptide(L)'
;MVVVLSDQDEFDEEPGEVVDSAPPQKVGEERQFSGFKKKLLKRGQGWEFPNFDDVVTVRCVGIGTLLDGTTFDYTRERDRPRTFALGKDDVAAGLDRGICTMKKGEVALFTLPGDGGDGDFTRDSDGSVVRFEVELVSWITVVDVCKDGGVVKKIMEKGSGNERPGDLDEVLVKYQVVLDDGTVVVETPEGGVEFHVKDGHLFPILPKVIMTMTRGEKAELIVQPQYAFGEKGREAGSGLCSIPPNSVLHVNIELVSFKPVINVTGDSKVIKKILKEGEGVFTANEGANVTVRFTAMLEDGTVFEKRGIGETQPLEFITDEEQVITGLDRAVATMKKGERAIVSIHPDYAFGNVEVRRDLAIVPPGATVVYDVEMMDFIKEKAPWELNSKEKIEVAGRMKEEGNVLFKGGNYQRAGKKYEKAADFVEEDGSFGDDEQKQAQTLRVSCWLNGAACSLKLNDFPGAIKLCSQVLDVEFCNVKAFYRRAQAYIETGDYLLADVDIKKALVVDPQNREVKVIQKKLKQLQADSDKKDAKLYENMFARKTKDSPMAIKRLKVEKDERENEEVARMEIDEVADSPVIQ
;
A
#
# COMPACT_ATOMS: atom_id res chain seq x y z
N MET A 1 25.28 2.23 20.97
CA MET A 1 24.54 1.02 21.36
C MET A 1 23.08 1.41 21.33
N VAL A 2 22.45 1.24 20.16
CA VAL A 2 21.08 1.67 19.89
C VAL A 2 20.22 0.42 20.07
N VAL A 3 19.32 0.46 21.05
CA VAL A 3 18.33 -0.60 21.27
C VAL A 3 17.19 -0.32 20.31
N VAL A 4 17.05 -1.21 19.32
CA VAL A 4 15.91 -1.27 18.41
C VAL A 4 14.82 -2.06 19.12
N LEU A 5 13.71 -1.42 19.46
CA LEU A 5 12.47 -2.10 19.85
C LEU A 5 11.67 -2.32 18.58
N SER A 6 11.55 -3.59 18.19
CA SER A 6 10.70 -4.08 17.11
C SER A 6 9.35 -4.48 17.70
N ASP A 7 8.35 -3.61 17.57
CA ASP A 7 6.96 -3.94 17.88
C ASP A 7 6.36 -4.66 16.66
N GLN A 8 6.48 -5.99 16.67
CA GLN A 8 5.66 -6.92 15.89
C GLN A 8 4.95 -7.80 16.90
N ASP A 9 3.87 -7.29 17.49
CA ASP A 9 2.89 -8.14 18.18
C ASP A 9 1.99 -8.74 17.09
N GLU A 10 2.42 -9.88 16.56
CA GLU A 10 1.58 -10.80 15.81
C GLU A 10 0.40 -11.21 16.71
N PHE A 11 -0.81 -10.99 16.21
CA PHE A 11 -2.05 -11.46 16.80
C PHE A 11 -2.07 -12.99 16.73
N ASP A 12 -1.48 -13.66 17.73
CA ASP A 12 -1.79 -15.05 18.04
C ASP A 12 -3.20 -15.12 18.64
N GLU A 13 -4.21 -15.00 17.78
CA GLU A 13 -5.51 -15.60 18.06
C GLU A 13 -5.30 -17.12 18.08
N GLU A 14 -5.29 -17.74 19.27
CA GLU A 14 -5.62 -19.15 19.32
C GLU A 14 -7.00 -19.30 18.69
N PRO A 15 -7.15 -20.01 17.55
CA PRO A 15 -8.44 -20.17 16.91
C PRO A 15 -9.30 -20.98 17.88
N GLY A 16 -10.27 -20.30 18.49
CA GLY A 16 -11.36 -20.96 19.20
C GLY A 16 -11.92 -22.05 18.29
N GLU A 17 -12.06 -23.26 18.84
CA GLU A 17 -12.41 -24.47 18.10
C GLU A 17 -13.44 -24.18 17.01
N VAL A 18 -12.94 -24.15 15.77
CA VAL A 18 -13.78 -24.13 14.58
C VAL A 18 -14.55 -25.44 14.63
N VAL A 19 -15.86 -25.38 14.92
CA VAL A 19 -16.75 -26.53 14.78
C VAL A 19 -16.94 -26.78 13.28
N ASP A 20 -15.89 -27.29 12.65
CA ASP A 20 -15.91 -27.69 11.27
C ASP A 20 -16.63 -29.04 11.18
N SER A 21 -17.60 -29.11 10.26
CA SER A 21 -18.02 -30.34 9.61
C SER A 21 -18.89 -31.36 10.37
N ALA A 22 -19.93 -30.94 11.09
CA ALA A 22 -21.07 -31.83 11.37
C ALA A 22 -22.27 -31.48 10.46
N PRO A 23 -22.90 -32.44 9.75
CA PRO A 23 -24.04 -32.16 8.88
C PRO A 23 -25.19 -31.47 9.65
N PRO A 24 -26.00 -30.62 9.00
CA PRO A 24 -27.11 -29.93 9.66
C PRO A 24 -28.06 -30.93 10.33
N GLN A 25 -28.27 -30.79 11.64
CA GLN A 25 -29.09 -31.69 12.43
C GLN A 25 -30.53 -31.75 11.86
N LYS A 26 -31.07 -32.95 11.67
CA LYS A 26 -32.45 -33.15 11.21
C LYS A 26 -33.42 -33.00 12.39
N VAL A 27 -34.66 -32.58 12.10
CA VAL A 27 -35.70 -32.51 13.15
C VAL A 27 -35.92 -33.92 13.70
N GLY A 28 -35.88 -34.05 15.02
CA GLY A 28 -35.97 -35.31 15.75
C GLY A 28 -34.62 -36.00 16.01
N GLU A 29 -33.53 -35.58 15.36
CA GLU A 29 -32.18 -36.12 15.58
C GLU A 29 -31.64 -35.64 16.92
N GLU A 30 -31.03 -36.55 17.68
CA GLU A 30 -30.33 -36.26 18.94
C GLU A 30 -28.82 -36.34 18.71
N ARG A 31 -28.08 -35.34 19.21
CA ARG A 31 -26.63 -35.23 19.09
C ARG A 31 -26.01 -35.03 20.47
N GLN A 32 -24.96 -35.80 20.76
CA GLN A 32 -24.18 -35.69 21.97
C GLN A 32 -23.08 -34.63 21.76
N PHE A 33 -22.96 -33.72 22.71
CA PHE A 33 -21.89 -32.73 22.83
C PHE A 33 -21.13 -32.94 24.14
N SER A 34 -19.98 -32.27 24.29
CA SER A 34 -19.23 -32.27 25.54
C SER A 34 -20.02 -31.54 26.63
N GLY A 35 -20.60 -32.29 27.57
CA GLY A 35 -21.38 -31.77 28.69
C GLY A 35 -22.91 -31.73 28.50
N PHE A 36 -23.44 -31.97 27.30
CA PHE A 36 -24.91 -31.97 27.06
C PHE A 36 -25.33 -32.83 25.86
N LYS A 37 -26.60 -33.25 25.80
CA LYS A 37 -27.24 -33.74 24.56
C LYS A 37 -28.23 -32.71 24.05
N LYS A 38 -28.33 -32.59 22.72
CA LYS A 38 -29.29 -31.72 22.05
C LYS A 38 -30.12 -32.54 21.07
N LYS A 39 -31.45 -32.47 21.22
CA LYS A 39 -32.40 -32.98 20.24
C LYS A 39 -33.14 -31.83 19.57
N LEU A 40 -33.04 -31.72 18.26
CA LEU A 40 -33.70 -30.65 17.50
C LEU A 40 -35.20 -30.92 17.38
N LEU A 41 -36.05 -30.03 17.91
CA LEU A 41 -37.52 -30.15 17.84
C LEU A 41 -38.12 -29.32 16.70
N LYS A 42 -37.59 -28.12 16.46
CA LYS A 42 -38.01 -27.22 15.37
C LYS A 42 -36.79 -26.49 14.82
N ARG A 43 -36.67 -26.43 13.49
CA ARG A 43 -35.58 -25.68 12.84
C ARG A 43 -35.74 -24.18 13.03
N GLY A 44 -34.65 -23.52 13.41
CA GLY A 44 -34.55 -22.07 13.34
C GLY A 44 -34.27 -21.58 11.92
N GLN A 45 -34.28 -20.26 11.77
CA GLN A 45 -34.03 -19.52 10.54
C GLN A 45 -32.60 -18.97 10.53
N GLY A 46 -32.02 -18.83 9.33
CA GLY A 46 -30.67 -18.28 9.16
C GLY A 46 -29.53 -19.28 9.41
N TRP A 47 -28.33 -18.73 9.51
CA TRP A 47 -27.07 -19.48 9.68
C TRP A 47 -26.24 -18.99 10.87
N GLU A 48 -26.73 -17.97 11.58
CA GLU A 48 -26.06 -17.37 12.71
C GLU A 48 -26.48 -18.04 14.02
N PHE A 49 -25.59 -17.93 14.99
CA PHE A 49 -25.76 -18.44 16.35
C PHE A 49 -25.32 -17.34 17.33
N PRO A 50 -25.89 -17.29 18.55
CA PRO A 50 -25.43 -16.36 19.57
C PRO A 50 -24.06 -16.78 20.10
N ASN A 51 -23.24 -15.81 20.46
CA ASN A 51 -21.94 -16.02 21.10
C ASN A 51 -22.04 -15.88 22.62
N PHE A 52 -20.97 -16.26 23.33
CA PHE A 52 -20.80 -15.85 24.72
C PHE A 52 -20.86 -14.32 24.84
N ASP A 53 -21.39 -13.83 25.96
CA ASP A 53 -21.74 -12.42 26.25
C ASP A 53 -22.95 -11.84 25.51
N ASP A 54 -23.47 -12.51 24.47
CA ASP A 54 -24.71 -12.06 23.82
C ASP A 54 -25.89 -12.11 24.79
N VAL A 55 -26.78 -11.11 24.67
CA VAL A 55 -28.02 -11.08 25.46
C VAL A 55 -29.09 -11.83 24.69
N VAL A 56 -29.39 -13.04 25.11
CA VAL A 56 -30.38 -13.92 24.48
C VAL A 56 -31.75 -13.76 25.13
N THR A 57 -32.80 -13.86 24.33
CA THR A 57 -34.18 -14.02 24.78
C THR A 57 -34.66 -15.41 24.41
N VAL A 58 -34.97 -16.21 25.43
CA VAL A 58 -35.40 -17.60 25.27
C VAL A 58 -36.74 -17.84 25.96
N ARG A 59 -37.52 -18.78 25.43
CA ARG A 59 -38.63 -19.38 26.17
C ARG A 59 -38.17 -20.77 26.59
N CYS A 60 -38.08 -20.99 27.90
CA CYS A 60 -37.56 -22.23 28.45
C CYS A 60 -38.61 -22.91 29.33
N VAL A 61 -38.80 -24.21 29.11
CA VAL A 61 -39.57 -25.09 29.99
C VAL A 61 -38.62 -26.18 30.49
N GLY A 62 -38.28 -26.11 31.79
CA GLY A 62 -37.46 -27.12 32.45
C GLY A 62 -38.34 -28.26 32.97
N ILE A 63 -38.05 -29.49 32.50
CA ILE A 63 -38.68 -30.72 32.96
C ILE A 63 -37.60 -31.57 33.62
N GLY A 64 -37.62 -31.64 34.95
CA GLY A 64 -36.78 -32.57 35.71
C GLY A 64 -37.29 -33.99 35.52
N THR A 65 -36.41 -34.95 35.23
CA THR A 65 -36.79 -36.37 35.16
C THR A 65 -35.94 -37.16 36.17
N LEU A 66 -36.57 -37.82 37.12
CA LEU A 66 -35.89 -38.72 38.06
C LEU A 66 -35.47 -40.01 37.33
N LEU A 67 -34.56 -40.78 37.93
CA LEU A 67 -34.07 -42.06 37.38
C LEU A 67 -35.19 -43.09 37.13
N ASP A 68 -36.34 -42.95 37.79
CA ASP A 68 -37.53 -43.80 37.63
C ASP A 68 -38.46 -43.38 36.48
N GLY A 69 -38.09 -42.33 35.74
CA GLY A 69 -38.87 -41.78 34.62
C GLY A 69 -39.98 -40.82 35.04
N THR A 70 -40.13 -40.50 36.33
CA THR A 70 -41.09 -39.48 36.78
C THR A 70 -40.61 -38.09 36.38
N THR A 71 -41.48 -37.35 35.69
CA THR A 71 -41.20 -35.97 35.27
C THR A 71 -41.85 -34.99 36.24
N PHE A 72 -41.09 -34.00 36.71
CA PHE A 72 -41.60 -32.88 37.49
C PHE A 72 -41.22 -31.55 36.83
N ASP A 73 -42.15 -30.60 36.81
CA ASP A 73 -41.91 -29.28 36.22
C ASP A 73 -40.95 -28.51 37.13
N TYR A 74 -39.75 -28.22 36.61
CA TYR A 74 -38.73 -27.46 37.31
C TYR A 74 -39.03 -25.95 37.25
N THR A 75 -39.63 -25.48 36.15
CA THR A 75 -39.99 -24.07 35.93
C THR A 75 -41.48 -23.83 36.17
N ARG A 76 -41.83 -23.09 37.23
CA ARG A 76 -43.21 -22.72 37.59
C ARG A 76 -43.90 -21.73 36.62
N GLU A 77 -43.18 -21.13 35.67
CA GLU A 77 -43.70 -20.10 34.76
C GLU A 77 -43.63 -20.56 33.30
N ARG A 78 -44.68 -21.25 32.85
CA ARG A 78 -44.70 -22.03 31.60
C ARG A 78 -44.70 -21.25 30.26
N ASP A 79 -44.57 -19.93 30.22
CA ASP A 79 -44.77 -19.21 28.94
C ASP A 79 -44.18 -17.78 28.82
N ARG A 80 -43.34 -17.33 29.76
CA ARG A 80 -42.73 -15.99 29.67
C ARG A 80 -41.33 -16.06 29.05
N PRO A 81 -41.04 -15.26 28.01
CA PRO A 81 -39.68 -15.08 27.53
C PRO A 81 -38.77 -14.56 28.66
N ARG A 82 -37.60 -15.17 28.81
CA ARG A 82 -36.54 -14.73 29.71
C ARG A 82 -35.39 -14.16 28.90
N THR A 83 -34.81 -13.06 29.36
CA THR A 83 -33.66 -12.40 28.74
C THR A 83 -32.48 -12.37 29.69
N PHE A 84 -31.32 -12.87 29.27
CA PHE A 84 -30.09 -12.92 30.09
C PHE A 84 -28.85 -12.96 29.19
N ALA A 85 -27.66 -12.71 29.76
CA ALA A 85 -26.39 -12.75 29.04
C ALA A 85 -25.79 -14.17 29.08
N LEU A 86 -25.31 -14.68 27.95
CA LEU A 86 -24.66 -15.99 27.88
C LEU A 86 -23.28 -15.97 28.56
N GLY A 87 -22.97 -17.01 29.34
CA GLY A 87 -21.64 -17.19 29.96
C GLY A 87 -21.44 -16.54 31.33
N LYS A 88 -22.47 -15.91 31.92
CA LYS A 88 -22.40 -15.24 33.24
C LYS A 88 -23.05 -16.03 34.39
N ASP A 89 -23.09 -17.36 34.28
CA ASP A 89 -23.69 -18.28 35.26
C ASP A 89 -25.19 -18.05 35.58
N ASP A 90 -25.90 -17.31 34.72
CA ASP A 90 -27.35 -17.05 34.86
C ASP A 90 -28.24 -18.28 34.54
N VAL A 91 -27.64 -19.36 34.04
CA VAL A 91 -28.31 -20.60 33.61
C VAL A 91 -27.55 -21.84 34.06
N ALA A 92 -28.25 -22.99 34.09
CA ALA A 92 -27.65 -24.28 34.42
C ALA A 92 -26.40 -24.55 33.56
N ALA A 93 -25.35 -25.07 34.19
CA ALA A 93 -24.06 -25.30 33.54
C ALA A 93 -24.21 -26.14 32.26
N GLY A 94 -23.71 -25.64 31.14
CA GLY A 94 -23.79 -26.29 29.82
C GLY A 94 -25.04 -25.94 29.01
N LEU A 95 -26.06 -25.31 29.61
CA LEU A 95 -27.22 -24.81 28.85
C LEU A 95 -26.85 -23.62 27.98
N ASP A 96 -25.98 -22.74 28.48
CA ASP A 96 -25.36 -21.63 27.75
C ASP A 96 -24.66 -22.10 26.46
N ARG A 97 -23.78 -23.11 26.58
CA ARG A 97 -23.12 -23.77 25.45
C ARG A 97 -24.12 -24.39 24.48
N GLY A 98 -25.21 -24.95 25.02
CA GLY A 98 -26.32 -25.47 24.24
C GLY A 98 -27.00 -24.38 23.40
N ILE A 99 -27.31 -23.23 24.00
CA ILE A 99 -27.96 -22.08 23.33
C ILE A 99 -27.05 -21.51 22.24
N CYS A 100 -25.72 -21.48 22.41
CA CYS A 100 -24.76 -21.09 21.37
C CYS A 100 -24.80 -21.99 20.11
N THR A 101 -25.47 -23.14 20.16
CA THR A 101 -25.67 -24.00 18.97
C THR A 101 -27.01 -23.78 18.27
N MET A 102 -27.87 -22.90 18.79
CA MET A 102 -29.23 -22.69 18.30
C MET A 102 -29.32 -21.56 17.29
N LYS A 103 -30.18 -21.75 16.28
CA LYS A 103 -30.56 -20.70 15.32
C LYS A 103 -31.76 -19.91 15.82
N LYS A 104 -31.99 -18.71 15.27
CA LYS A 104 -33.16 -17.88 15.60
C LYS A 104 -34.47 -18.64 15.36
N GLY A 105 -35.34 -18.72 16.35
CA GLY A 105 -36.61 -19.45 16.30
C GLY A 105 -36.48 -20.97 16.36
N GLU A 106 -35.28 -21.51 16.62
CA GLU A 106 -35.05 -22.93 16.84
C GLU A 106 -35.65 -23.36 18.18
N VAL A 107 -36.24 -24.55 18.20
CA VAL A 107 -36.67 -25.21 19.43
C VAL A 107 -35.87 -26.50 19.58
N ALA A 108 -35.19 -26.66 20.71
CA ALA A 108 -34.36 -27.81 21.01
C ALA A 108 -34.59 -28.30 22.44
N LEU A 109 -34.50 -29.62 22.59
CA LEU A 109 -34.51 -30.28 23.89
C LEU A 109 -33.06 -30.57 24.29
N PHE A 110 -32.60 -29.90 25.34
CA PHE A 110 -31.29 -30.13 25.95
C PHE A 110 -31.41 -31.11 27.10
N THR A 111 -30.45 -32.02 27.22
CA THR A 111 -30.35 -32.98 28.31
C THR A 111 -28.99 -32.80 28.98
N LEU A 112 -29.00 -32.39 30.25
CA LEU A 112 -27.82 -32.06 31.04
C LEU A 112 -27.64 -33.07 32.19
N PRO A 113 -26.39 -33.45 32.53
CA PRO A 113 -26.12 -34.23 33.75
C PRO A 113 -26.47 -33.38 34.98
N GLY A 114 -27.17 -33.97 35.95
CA GLY A 114 -27.68 -33.27 37.14
C GLY A 114 -26.64 -32.91 38.21
N ASP A 115 -25.37 -32.75 37.83
CA ASP A 115 -24.31 -32.34 38.75
C ASP A 115 -23.49 -31.19 38.13
N GLY A 116 -23.68 -29.99 38.68
CA GLY A 116 -22.95 -28.79 38.28
C GLY A 116 -23.71 -27.48 38.48
N GLY A 117 -23.72 -26.95 39.71
CA GLY A 117 -24.07 -25.55 39.98
C GLY A 117 -24.53 -25.26 41.41
N ASP A 118 -23.63 -24.69 42.21
CA ASP A 118 -23.75 -24.31 43.62
C ASP A 118 -24.93 -23.35 43.89
N GLY A 119 -25.93 -23.84 44.60
CA GLY A 119 -27.09 -23.07 45.05
C GLY A 119 -27.93 -23.96 45.95
N ASP A 120 -28.16 -23.50 47.19
CA ASP A 120 -28.80 -24.18 48.33
C ASP A 120 -30.02 -25.07 47.98
N PHE A 121 -29.77 -26.27 47.48
CA PHE A 121 -30.79 -27.28 47.24
C PHE A 121 -30.27 -28.64 47.70
N THR A 122 -30.88 -29.10 48.78
CA THR A 122 -30.61 -30.34 49.49
C THR A 122 -30.48 -31.57 48.57
N ARG A 123 -29.38 -32.30 48.78
CA ARG A 123 -29.12 -33.70 48.40
C ARG A 123 -30.41 -34.53 48.31
N ASP A 124 -30.64 -35.14 47.17
CA ASP A 124 -31.04 -36.55 47.07
C ASP A 124 -30.75 -37.12 45.66
N SER A 125 -30.05 -38.27 45.65
CA SER A 125 -29.80 -39.23 44.55
C SER A 125 -28.87 -38.87 43.35
N ASP A 126 -27.80 -39.66 43.27
CA ASP A 126 -26.90 -39.90 42.12
C ASP A 126 -27.65 -39.93 40.78
N GLY A 127 -27.13 -39.23 39.76
CA GLY A 127 -27.46 -39.50 38.35
C GLY A 127 -28.76 -38.90 37.80
N SER A 128 -29.37 -37.92 38.47
CA SER A 128 -30.53 -37.19 37.91
C SER A 128 -30.15 -36.49 36.60
N VAL A 129 -31.09 -36.42 35.65
CA VAL A 129 -30.88 -35.79 34.35
C VAL A 129 -31.95 -34.72 34.16
N VAL A 130 -31.52 -33.49 33.90
CA VAL A 130 -32.44 -32.37 33.70
C VAL A 130 -32.63 -32.15 32.20
N ARG A 131 -33.88 -32.02 31.76
CA ARG A 131 -34.22 -31.72 30.37
C ARG A 131 -34.79 -30.31 30.27
N PHE A 132 -34.26 -29.53 29.33
CA PHE A 132 -34.73 -28.18 29.03
C PHE A 132 -35.24 -28.13 27.61
N GLU A 133 -36.53 -27.88 27.43
CA GLU A 133 -37.05 -27.46 26.13
C GLU A 133 -36.84 -25.94 26.02
N VAL A 134 -36.03 -25.53 25.04
CA VAL A 134 -35.65 -24.14 24.83
C VAL A 134 -36.05 -23.73 23.43
N GLU A 135 -36.78 -22.63 23.33
CA GLU A 135 -36.99 -21.86 22.11
C GLU A 135 -36.11 -20.61 22.15
N LEU A 136 -35.21 -20.45 21.17
CA LEU A 136 -34.43 -19.22 21.03
C LEU A 136 -35.25 -18.19 20.25
N VAL A 137 -35.75 -17.15 20.93
CA VAL A 137 -36.63 -16.14 20.32
C VAL A 137 -35.81 -15.12 19.53
N SER A 138 -34.80 -14.52 20.17
CA SER A 138 -33.92 -13.51 19.60
C SER A 138 -32.67 -13.35 20.45
N TRP A 139 -31.67 -12.62 19.95
CA TRP A 139 -30.54 -12.17 20.76
C TRP A 139 -30.06 -10.80 20.29
N ILE A 140 -29.34 -10.11 21.18
CA ILE A 140 -28.62 -8.87 20.92
C ILE A 140 -27.14 -9.21 20.98
N THR A 141 -26.41 -8.93 19.89
CA THR A 141 -24.97 -9.17 19.86
C THR A 141 -24.25 -8.13 20.72
N VAL A 142 -23.44 -8.60 21.66
CA VAL A 142 -22.66 -7.75 22.57
C VAL A 142 -21.19 -7.86 22.22
N VAL A 143 -20.53 -6.72 22.04
CA VAL A 143 -19.13 -6.64 21.67
C VAL A 143 -18.42 -5.76 22.69
N ASP A 144 -17.45 -6.33 23.40
CA ASP A 144 -16.47 -5.55 24.16
C ASP A 144 -15.41 -5.01 23.18
N VAL A 145 -15.49 -3.73 22.87
CA VAL A 145 -14.67 -3.07 21.85
C VAL A 145 -13.20 -2.98 22.28
N CYS A 146 -12.93 -2.95 23.59
CA CYS A 146 -11.59 -2.83 24.13
C CYS A 146 -11.06 -4.12 24.77
N LYS A 147 -11.91 -5.16 24.91
CA LYS A 147 -11.59 -6.43 25.57
C LYS A 147 -11.18 -6.27 27.05
N ASP A 148 -11.66 -5.20 27.69
CA ASP A 148 -11.38 -4.85 29.08
C ASP A 148 -12.65 -4.50 29.88
N GLY A 149 -13.83 -4.68 29.28
CA GLY A 149 -15.14 -4.31 29.83
C GLY A 149 -15.44 -2.81 29.82
N GLY A 150 -14.52 -1.98 29.32
CA GLY A 150 -14.60 -0.53 29.36
C GLY A 150 -15.56 0.07 28.33
N VAL A 151 -15.74 -0.59 27.19
CA VAL A 151 -16.66 -0.15 26.13
C VAL A 151 -17.44 -1.32 25.60
N VAL A 152 -18.71 -1.39 26.00
CA VAL A 152 -19.63 -2.44 25.58
C VAL A 152 -20.55 -1.90 24.51
N LYS A 153 -20.50 -2.49 23.31
CA LYS A 153 -21.38 -2.19 22.18
C LYS A 153 -22.45 -3.27 22.05
N LYS A 154 -23.72 -2.90 22.15
CA LYS A 154 -24.87 -3.77 21.88
C LYS A 154 -25.44 -3.45 20.51
N ILE A 155 -25.42 -4.41 19.59
CA ILE A 155 -25.91 -4.20 18.23
C ILE A 155 -27.43 -4.36 18.22
N MET A 156 -28.14 -3.25 18.09
CA MET A 156 -29.61 -3.18 18.10
C MET A 156 -30.20 -3.50 16.73
N GLU A 157 -29.59 -2.96 15.67
CA GLU A 157 -29.89 -3.27 14.28
C GLU A 157 -28.59 -3.54 13.53
N LYS A 158 -28.49 -4.70 12.87
CA LYS A 158 -27.31 -5.04 12.06
C LYS A 158 -27.29 -4.17 10.80
N GLY A 159 -26.11 -3.63 10.48
CA GLY A 159 -25.90 -2.93 9.22
C GLY A 159 -25.87 -3.88 8.01
N SER A 160 -25.85 -3.26 6.84
CA SER A 160 -25.74 -3.91 5.55
C SER A 160 -24.27 -4.12 5.14
N GLY A 161 -23.97 -5.28 4.56
CA GLY A 161 -22.63 -5.63 4.12
C GLY A 161 -21.66 -5.93 5.26
N ASN A 162 -20.41 -6.24 4.89
CA ASN A 162 -19.33 -6.57 5.82
C ASN A 162 -18.24 -5.49 5.88
N GLU A 163 -18.41 -4.41 5.12
CA GLU A 163 -17.45 -3.31 5.05
C GLU A 163 -17.56 -2.43 6.29
N ARG A 164 -16.40 -1.99 6.77
CA ARG A 164 -16.25 -1.13 7.94
C ARG A 164 -15.39 0.07 7.56
N PRO A 165 -15.63 1.25 8.14
CA PRO A 165 -14.84 2.43 7.84
C PRO A 165 -13.39 2.29 8.36
N GLY A 166 -12.44 2.79 7.59
CA GLY A 166 -11.04 2.94 7.98
C GLY A 166 -10.74 4.30 8.63
N ASP A 167 -9.49 4.50 9.08
CA ASP A 167 -9.03 5.74 9.74
C ASP A 167 -9.27 6.99 8.91
N LEU A 168 -9.07 6.92 7.60
CA LEU A 168 -9.15 8.09 6.72
C LEU A 168 -10.57 8.39 6.27
N ASP A 169 -11.50 7.47 6.45
CA ASP A 169 -12.83 7.54 5.85
C ASP A 169 -13.65 8.68 6.45
N GLU A 170 -14.49 9.29 5.61
CA GLU A 170 -15.48 10.25 6.08
C GLU A 170 -16.77 9.51 6.44
N VAL A 171 -17.17 9.58 7.70
CA VAL A 171 -18.34 8.89 8.24
C VAL A 171 -19.47 9.87 8.47
N LEU A 172 -20.69 9.45 8.19
CA LEU A 172 -21.93 10.13 8.55
C LEU A 172 -22.59 9.33 9.68
N VAL A 173 -22.67 9.93 10.86
CA VAL A 173 -23.25 9.27 12.04
C VAL A 173 -24.39 10.08 12.64
N LYS A 174 -25.33 9.39 13.28
CA LYS A 174 -26.31 9.99 14.20
C LYS A 174 -26.07 9.41 15.57
N TYR A 175 -26.13 10.23 16.60
CA TYR A 175 -26.05 9.72 17.96
C TYR A 175 -26.80 10.58 18.97
N GLN A 176 -27.16 9.93 20.07
CA GLN A 176 -27.69 10.56 21.28
C GLN A 176 -26.93 10.00 22.48
N VAL A 177 -26.39 10.89 23.29
CA VAL A 177 -25.62 10.56 24.50
C VAL A 177 -26.48 10.87 25.73
N VAL A 178 -26.61 9.88 26.59
CA VAL A 178 -27.43 9.90 27.79
C VAL A 178 -26.58 9.49 28.99
N LEU A 179 -26.78 10.14 30.14
CA LEU A 179 -26.19 9.74 31.42
C LEU A 179 -27.02 8.64 32.09
N ASP A 180 -26.47 8.00 33.13
CA ASP A 180 -27.18 6.97 33.91
C ASP A 180 -28.52 7.45 34.51
N ASP A 181 -28.66 8.76 34.77
CA ASP A 181 -29.88 9.37 35.28
C ASP A 181 -30.94 9.66 34.20
N GLY A 182 -30.65 9.33 32.93
CA GLY A 182 -31.51 9.57 31.78
C GLY A 182 -31.36 10.96 31.14
N THR A 183 -30.46 11.80 31.63
CA THR A 183 -30.23 13.14 31.07
C THR A 183 -29.53 13.04 29.70
N VAL A 184 -30.15 13.59 28.66
CA VAL A 184 -29.54 13.72 27.33
C VAL A 184 -28.54 14.87 27.36
N VAL A 185 -27.26 14.59 27.10
CA VAL A 185 -26.18 15.58 27.15
C VAL A 185 -25.69 16.04 25.78
N VAL A 186 -25.87 15.22 24.74
CA VAL A 186 -25.56 15.55 23.35
C VAL A 186 -26.50 14.78 22.43
N GLU A 187 -27.00 15.44 21.39
CA GLU A 187 -27.75 14.80 20.31
C GLU A 187 -27.37 15.43 18.97
N THR A 188 -27.17 14.60 17.94
CA THR A 188 -26.90 15.09 16.59
C THR A 188 -28.16 15.62 15.91
N PRO A 189 -28.05 16.57 14.96
CA PRO A 189 -29.17 16.97 14.11
C PRO A 189 -29.80 15.79 13.35
N GLU A 190 -31.02 15.97 12.85
CA GLU A 190 -31.74 14.93 12.08
C GLU A 190 -30.96 14.41 10.87
N GLY A 191 -30.14 15.27 10.25
CA GLY A 191 -29.25 14.94 9.14
C GLY A 191 -27.98 14.17 9.51
N GLY A 192 -27.66 14.05 10.81
CA GLY A 192 -26.38 13.50 11.29
C GLY A 192 -25.22 14.49 11.23
N VAL A 193 -24.02 14.00 11.52
CA VAL A 193 -22.77 14.76 11.48
C VAL A 193 -21.72 14.00 10.68
N GLU A 194 -21.03 14.70 9.77
CA GLU A 194 -19.92 14.17 8.97
C GLU A 194 -18.58 14.56 9.59
N PHE A 195 -17.64 13.61 9.66
CA PHE A 195 -16.24 13.86 10.04
C PHE A 195 -15.32 12.73 9.54
N HIS A 196 -14.01 12.99 9.48
CA HIS A 196 -13.01 11.95 9.19
C HIS A 196 -12.68 11.18 10.47
N VAL A 197 -12.64 9.86 10.41
CA VAL A 197 -12.44 9.02 11.60
C VAL A 197 -11.16 9.37 12.37
N LYS A 198 -10.07 9.64 11.65
CA LYS A 198 -8.76 10.04 12.19
C LYS A 198 -8.78 11.36 12.97
N ASP A 199 -9.65 12.29 12.59
CA ASP A 199 -9.73 13.60 13.26
C ASP A 199 -10.39 13.48 14.65
N GLY A 200 -11.05 12.35 14.91
CA GLY A 200 -11.81 12.14 16.13
C GLY A 200 -13.11 12.92 16.17
N HIS A 201 -14.02 12.52 17.06
CA HIS A 201 -15.25 13.27 17.32
C HIS A 201 -15.78 12.96 18.70
N LEU A 202 -16.36 13.97 19.37
CA LEU A 202 -17.06 13.88 20.65
C LEU A 202 -16.23 13.39 21.87
N PHE A 203 -15.72 12.16 21.84
CA PHE A 203 -14.85 11.57 22.86
C PHE A 203 -13.84 10.58 22.24
N PRO A 204 -12.70 10.31 22.91
CA PRO A 204 -11.55 9.63 22.29
C PRO A 204 -11.83 8.24 21.73
N ILE A 205 -12.75 7.47 22.33
CA ILE A 205 -13.01 6.10 21.89
C ILE A 205 -13.97 5.98 20.70
N LEU A 206 -14.69 7.06 20.34
CA LEU A 206 -15.71 7.03 19.30
C LEU A 206 -15.18 6.52 17.94
N PRO A 207 -14.01 6.96 17.44
CA PRO A 207 -13.42 6.43 16.20
C PRO A 207 -13.25 4.91 16.21
N LYS A 208 -12.70 4.37 17.30
CA LYS A 208 -12.49 2.92 17.45
C LYS A 208 -13.81 2.16 17.43
N VAL A 209 -14.87 2.71 18.03
CA VAL A 209 -16.20 2.11 17.96
C VAL A 209 -16.74 2.11 16.53
N ILE A 210 -16.65 3.24 15.83
CA ILE A 210 -17.17 3.38 14.46
C ILE A 210 -16.49 2.41 13.49
N MET A 211 -15.19 2.16 13.65
CA MET A 211 -14.44 1.15 12.88
C MET A 211 -14.92 -0.28 13.10
N THR A 212 -15.71 -0.55 14.14
CA THR A 212 -16.34 -1.86 14.36
C THR A 212 -17.74 -1.95 13.78
N MET A 213 -18.32 -0.85 13.29
CA MET A 213 -19.70 -0.77 12.80
C MET A 213 -19.77 -0.98 11.29
N THR A 214 -20.88 -1.55 10.81
CA THR A 214 -21.20 -1.63 9.37
C THR A 214 -22.22 -0.58 8.95
N ARG A 215 -22.36 -0.33 7.64
CA ARG A 215 -23.26 0.70 7.09
C ARG A 215 -24.72 0.44 7.46
N GLY A 216 -25.35 1.39 8.12
CA GLY A 216 -26.72 1.31 8.65
C GLY A 216 -26.83 0.60 10.02
N GLU A 217 -25.72 0.21 10.63
CA GLU A 217 -25.72 -0.40 11.97
C GLU A 217 -26.20 0.60 13.01
N LYS A 218 -27.13 0.16 13.87
CA LYS A 218 -27.52 0.88 15.08
C LYS A 218 -27.08 0.11 16.31
N ALA A 219 -26.44 0.81 17.23
CA ALA A 219 -25.93 0.22 18.45
C ALA A 219 -26.18 1.10 19.67
N GLU A 220 -26.30 0.46 20.83
CA GLU A 220 -26.24 1.10 22.14
C GLU A 220 -24.85 0.86 22.73
N LEU A 221 -24.15 1.92 23.10
CA LEU A 221 -22.83 1.86 23.74
C LEU A 221 -22.96 2.15 25.22
N ILE A 222 -22.24 1.39 26.03
CA ILE A 222 -21.96 1.70 27.44
C ILE A 222 -20.48 2.01 27.53
N VAL A 223 -20.14 3.28 27.77
CA VAL A 223 -18.77 3.78 27.74
C VAL A 223 -18.36 4.19 29.15
N GLN A 224 -17.36 3.49 29.69
CA GLN A 224 -16.78 3.81 30.99
C GLN A 224 -16.00 5.14 30.95
N PRO A 225 -15.86 5.85 32.08
CA PRO A 225 -15.35 7.21 32.09
C PRO A 225 -13.96 7.37 31.49
N GLN A 226 -13.06 6.39 31.67
CA GLN A 226 -11.69 6.39 31.16
C GLN A 226 -11.61 6.44 29.62
N TYR A 227 -12.68 6.03 28.93
CA TYR A 227 -12.79 6.06 27.47
C TYR A 227 -13.59 7.26 26.94
N ALA A 228 -14.15 8.08 27.85
CA ALA A 228 -14.94 9.26 27.55
C ALA A 228 -14.29 10.55 28.10
N PHE A 229 -14.81 11.08 29.21
CA PHE A 229 -14.38 12.37 29.80
C PHE A 229 -13.60 12.24 31.12
N GLY A 230 -13.42 11.01 31.60
CA GLY A 230 -12.60 10.67 32.77
C GLY A 230 -12.96 11.43 34.05
N GLU A 231 -11.94 11.64 34.89
CA GLU A 231 -12.05 12.33 36.18
C GLU A 231 -12.38 13.82 36.05
N LYS A 232 -12.19 14.42 34.87
CA LYS A 232 -12.45 15.85 34.65
C LYS A 232 -13.89 16.13 34.25
N GLY A 233 -14.57 15.18 33.60
CA GLY A 233 -15.87 15.43 33.01
C GLY A 233 -15.81 16.47 31.88
N ARG A 234 -16.94 17.12 31.62
CA ARG A 234 -17.08 18.22 30.65
C ARG A 234 -17.88 19.35 31.28
N GLU A 235 -17.33 20.56 31.34
CA GLU A 235 -18.07 21.73 31.79
C GLU A 235 -19.19 22.11 30.79
N ALA A 236 -20.24 22.76 31.29
CA ALA A 236 -21.31 23.26 30.42
C ALA A 236 -20.77 24.37 29.51
N GLY A 237 -20.96 24.22 28.20
CA GLY A 237 -20.58 25.19 27.18
C GLY A 237 -21.80 25.83 26.53
N SER A 238 -21.58 26.72 25.55
CA SER A 238 -22.67 27.33 24.76
C SER A 238 -23.46 26.26 24.00
N GLY A 239 -24.57 25.80 24.58
CA GLY A 239 -25.48 24.80 23.99
C GLY A 239 -25.16 23.33 24.31
N LEU A 240 -24.22 23.05 25.23
CA LEU A 240 -23.85 21.68 25.62
C LEU A 240 -24.02 21.49 27.14
N CYS A 241 -24.73 20.44 27.53
CA CYS A 241 -24.89 20.07 28.95
C CYS A 241 -23.55 19.67 29.58
N SER A 242 -23.38 19.95 30.87
CA SER A 242 -22.23 19.48 31.63
C SER A 242 -22.28 17.96 31.80
N ILE A 243 -21.13 17.31 31.71
CA ILE A 243 -20.94 15.89 32.01
C ILE A 243 -20.15 15.82 33.32
N PRO A 244 -20.71 15.24 34.40
CA PRO A 244 -20.00 15.13 35.67
C PRO A 244 -18.71 14.28 35.54
N PRO A 245 -17.71 14.52 36.41
CA PRO A 245 -16.58 13.62 36.59
C PRO A 245 -16.99 12.16 36.74
N ASN A 246 -16.22 11.23 36.15
CA ASN A 246 -16.42 9.79 36.30
C ASN A 246 -17.82 9.29 35.87
N SER A 247 -18.47 9.98 34.93
CA SER A 247 -19.78 9.55 34.42
C SER A 247 -19.65 8.45 33.38
N VAL A 248 -20.44 7.40 33.53
CA VAL A 248 -20.69 6.41 32.47
C VAL A 248 -21.63 7.03 31.45
N LEU A 249 -21.37 6.77 30.17
CA LEU A 249 -22.19 7.27 29.07
C LEU A 249 -22.93 6.13 28.37
N HIS A 250 -24.22 6.32 28.17
CA HIS A 250 -25.05 5.52 27.31
C HIS A 250 -25.21 6.23 25.96
N VAL A 251 -24.74 5.62 24.88
CA VAL A 251 -24.75 6.26 23.54
C VAL A 251 -25.56 5.42 22.57
N ASN A 252 -26.70 5.94 22.13
CA ASN A 252 -27.40 5.40 20.97
C ASN A 252 -26.74 5.95 19.72
N ILE A 253 -26.14 5.09 18.90
CA ILE A 253 -25.40 5.48 17.70
C ILE A 253 -25.91 4.74 16.46
N GLU A 254 -25.96 5.44 15.33
CA GLU A 254 -26.24 4.91 14.01
C GLU A 254 -25.11 5.33 13.06
N LEU A 255 -24.46 4.36 12.43
CA LEU A 255 -23.56 4.60 11.31
C LEU A 255 -24.38 4.68 10.02
N VAL A 256 -24.82 5.89 9.63
CA VAL A 256 -25.71 6.07 8.48
C VAL A 256 -25.01 5.66 7.18
N SER A 257 -23.81 6.20 6.95
CA SER A 257 -22.99 5.86 5.79
C SER A 257 -21.54 6.27 6.00
N PHE A 258 -20.65 5.84 5.13
CA PHE A 258 -19.27 6.32 5.07
C PHE A 258 -18.78 6.32 3.62
N LYS A 259 -17.84 7.22 3.34
CA LYS A 259 -17.18 7.42 2.04
C LYS A 259 -15.70 7.03 2.20
N PRO A 260 -15.23 5.98 1.51
CA PRO A 260 -13.85 5.55 1.61
C PRO A 260 -12.87 6.63 1.18
N VAL A 261 -11.76 6.79 1.91
CA VAL A 261 -10.69 7.74 1.60
C VAL A 261 -9.36 7.01 1.54
N ILE A 262 -8.69 7.12 0.40
CA ILE A 262 -7.46 6.41 0.07
C ILE A 262 -6.31 7.40 -0.05
N ASN A 263 -5.23 7.16 0.69
CA ASN A 263 -3.94 7.84 0.49
C ASN A 263 -3.19 7.15 -0.65
N VAL A 264 -3.32 7.70 -1.86
CA VAL A 264 -2.84 7.09 -3.11
C VAL A 264 -1.31 6.99 -3.15
N THR A 265 -0.62 7.97 -2.58
CA THR A 265 0.85 8.08 -2.64
C THR A 265 1.57 7.62 -1.37
N GLY A 266 0.84 7.31 -0.29
CA GLY A 266 1.40 6.97 1.02
C GLY A 266 1.88 8.18 1.83
N ASP A 267 2.27 9.28 1.19
CA ASP A 267 2.72 10.52 1.82
C ASP A 267 1.61 11.55 2.14
N SER A 268 0.33 11.17 1.96
CA SER A 268 -0.86 12.02 2.16
C SER A 268 -0.94 13.25 1.25
N LYS A 269 -0.15 13.29 0.17
CA LYS A 269 -0.17 14.38 -0.81
C LYS A 269 -1.17 14.15 -1.95
N VAL A 270 -1.61 12.91 -2.16
CA VAL A 270 -2.70 12.58 -3.08
C VAL A 270 -3.74 11.77 -2.34
N ILE A 271 -4.89 12.38 -2.10
CA ILE A 271 -6.01 11.79 -1.35
C ILE A 271 -7.18 11.59 -2.30
N LYS A 272 -7.68 10.36 -2.41
CA LYS A 272 -8.86 9.99 -3.21
C LYS A 272 -10.01 9.64 -2.30
N LYS A 273 -11.10 10.40 -2.36
CA LYS A 273 -12.36 10.15 -1.65
C LYS A 273 -13.40 9.57 -2.61
N ILE A 274 -13.82 8.33 -2.38
CA ILE A 274 -14.78 7.63 -3.23
C ILE A 274 -16.20 8.13 -2.91
N LEU A 275 -16.86 8.72 -3.90
CA LEU A 275 -18.25 9.19 -3.80
C LEU A 275 -19.25 8.12 -4.27
N LYS A 276 -18.83 7.33 -5.28
CA LYS A 276 -19.60 6.20 -5.81
C LYS A 276 -18.64 5.06 -6.08
N GLU A 277 -18.90 3.91 -5.46
CA GLU A 277 -18.16 2.67 -5.73
C GLU A 277 -18.31 2.27 -7.20
N GLY A 278 -17.20 1.83 -7.79
CA GLY A 278 -17.21 1.22 -9.12
C GLY A 278 -17.57 -0.26 -9.08
N GLU A 279 -17.91 -0.79 -10.25
CA GLU A 279 -18.28 -2.19 -10.45
C GLU A 279 -17.05 -3.02 -10.83
N GLY A 280 -17.11 -4.31 -10.48
CA GLY A 280 -16.07 -5.28 -10.81
C GLY A 280 -15.00 -5.46 -9.73
N VAL A 281 -14.16 -6.47 -9.96
CA VAL A 281 -13.08 -6.87 -9.02
C VAL A 281 -11.78 -6.15 -9.33
N PHE A 282 -11.60 -5.70 -10.58
CA PHE A 282 -10.35 -5.12 -11.04
C PHE A 282 -10.40 -3.60 -11.06
N THR A 283 -9.27 -2.99 -10.71
CA THR A 283 -8.98 -1.57 -10.96
C THR A 283 -8.28 -1.41 -12.31
N ALA A 284 -8.17 -0.17 -12.78
CA ALA A 284 -7.48 0.16 -14.02
C ALA A 284 -6.10 -0.50 -14.10
N ASN A 285 -5.25 -0.35 -13.07
CA ASN A 285 -3.84 -0.74 -13.03
C ASN A 285 -2.90 0.16 -13.86
N GLU A 286 -1.59 -0.02 -13.67
CA GLU A 286 -0.54 0.68 -14.43
C GLU A 286 -0.47 0.14 -15.87
N GLY A 287 -0.38 1.03 -16.86
CA GLY A 287 -0.37 0.68 -18.29
C GLY A 287 -1.75 0.48 -18.91
N ALA A 288 -2.83 0.57 -18.14
CA ALA A 288 -4.18 0.46 -18.68
C ALA A 288 -4.58 1.68 -19.51
N ASN A 289 -5.32 1.41 -20.59
CA ASN A 289 -5.97 2.46 -21.36
C ASN A 289 -7.29 2.81 -20.67
N VAL A 290 -7.39 4.02 -20.13
CA VAL A 290 -8.51 4.49 -19.32
C VAL A 290 -9.28 5.58 -20.04
N THR A 291 -10.60 5.57 -19.89
CA THR A 291 -11.50 6.62 -20.35
C THR A 291 -12.14 7.27 -19.13
N VAL A 292 -11.84 8.54 -18.91
CA VAL A 292 -12.37 9.30 -17.75
C VAL A 292 -13.10 10.55 -18.18
N ARG A 293 -14.07 10.96 -17.36
CA ARG A 293 -14.59 12.34 -17.38
C ARG A 293 -14.27 13.00 -16.06
N PHE A 294 -13.98 14.29 -16.08
CA PHE A 294 -13.68 15.01 -14.85
C PHE A 294 -13.99 16.50 -14.92
N THR A 295 -14.14 17.09 -13.74
CA THR A 295 -14.07 18.54 -13.50
C THR A 295 -12.88 18.82 -12.58
N ALA A 296 -11.96 19.67 -13.02
CA ALA A 296 -10.77 20.05 -12.27
C ALA A 296 -10.90 21.47 -11.71
N MET A 297 -10.64 21.62 -10.42
CA MET A 297 -10.95 22.81 -9.62
C MET A 297 -9.78 23.18 -8.72
N LEU A 298 -9.67 24.46 -8.37
CA LEU A 298 -8.85 24.91 -7.24
C LEU A 298 -9.59 24.65 -5.91
N GLU A 299 -8.88 24.75 -4.78
CA GLU A 299 -9.47 24.58 -3.44
C GLU A 299 -10.60 25.57 -3.15
N ASP A 300 -10.60 26.75 -3.78
CA ASP A 300 -11.67 27.75 -3.66
C ASP A 300 -12.92 27.44 -4.50
N GLY A 301 -12.91 26.32 -5.25
CA GLY A 301 -13.98 25.88 -6.13
C GLY A 301 -13.90 26.44 -7.57
N THR A 302 -12.90 27.25 -7.89
CA THR A 302 -12.71 27.77 -9.26
C THR A 302 -12.38 26.63 -10.23
N VAL A 303 -13.25 26.39 -11.20
CA VAL A 303 -13.05 25.35 -12.22
C VAL A 303 -12.07 25.84 -13.28
N PHE A 304 -10.99 25.10 -13.52
CA PHE A 304 -9.98 25.43 -14.53
C PHE A 304 -10.00 24.50 -15.76
N GLU A 305 -10.55 23.28 -15.65
CA GLU A 305 -10.64 22.32 -16.76
C GLU A 305 -11.85 21.39 -16.61
N LYS A 306 -12.46 20.99 -17.74
CA LYS A 306 -13.52 19.97 -17.81
C LYS A 306 -13.27 19.05 -19.01
N ARG A 307 -13.47 17.75 -18.83
CA ARG A 307 -13.39 16.73 -19.89
C ARG A 307 -14.57 15.76 -19.76
N GLY A 308 -15.17 15.35 -20.88
CA GLY A 308 -16.31 14.42 -20.91
C GLY A 308 -17.62 14.96 -20.33
N ILE A 309 -17.75 16.29 -20.20
CA ILE A 309 -18.91 16.97 -19.62
C ILE A 309 -19.43 18.02 -20.61
N GLY A 310 -20.73 17.99 -20.90
CA GLY A 310 -21.35 18.87 -21.90
C GLY A 310 -20.90 18.49 -23.31
N GLU A 311 -20.35 19.44 -24.06
CA GLU A 311 -19.86 19.24 -25.42
C GLU A 311 -18.42 18.68 -25.49
N THR A 312 -17.74 18.53 -24.35
CA THR A 312 -16.36 18.03 -24.31
C THR A 312 -16.31 16.51 -24.38
N GLN A 313 -15.38 15.95 -25.16
CA GLN A 313 -15.16 14.51 -25.22
C GLN A 313 -14.47 14.01 -23.94
N PRO A 314 -14.73 12.76 -23.51
CA PRO A 314 -13.97 12.10 -22.44
C PRO A 314 -12.48 12.10 -22.74
N LEU A 315 -11.67 12.11 -21.70
CA LEU A 315 -10.23 11.98 -21.85
C LEU A 315 -9.86 10.50 -21.86
N GLU A 316 -9.22 10.07 -22.95
CA GLU A 316 -8.56 8.77 -23.05
C GLU A 316 -7.06 8.96 -22.83
N PHE A 317 -6.49 8.18 -21.92
CA PHE A 317 -5.04 8.17 -21.69
C PHE A 317 -4.58 6.80 -21.18
N ILE A 318 -3.27 6.58 -21.20
CA ILE A 318 -2.65 5.37 -20.64
C ILE A 318 -2.05 5.75 -19.28
N THR A 319 -2.38 5.00 -18.24
CA THR A 319 -1.78 5.19 -16.89
C THR A 319 -0.29 4.84 -16.90
N ASP A 320 0.51 5.44 -16.03
CA ASP A 320 1.99 5.34 -15.99
C ASP A 320 2.70 5.87 -17.26
N GLU A 321 2.02 6.72 -18.04
CA GLU A 321 2.60 7.31 -19.26
C GLU A 321 2.74 8.84 -19.19
N GLU A 322 2.62 9.45 -18.01
CA GLU A 322 2.80 10.90 -17.80
C GLU A 322 2.00 11.75 -18.81
N GLN A 323 0.83 11.26 -19.25
CA GLN A 323 -0.05 11.96 -20.18
C GLN A 323 -0.91 13.00 -19.46
N VAL A 324 -1.08 12.82 -18.16
CA VAL A 324 -1.73 13.73 -17.22
C VAL A 324 -0.81 14.01 -16.04
N ILE A 325 -1.20 14.91 -15.14
CA ILE A 325 -0.46 15.17 -13.90
C ILE A 325 -0.33 13.88 -13.07
N THR A 326 0.82 13.68 -12.44
CA THR A 326 1.17 12.43 -11.75
C THR A 326 0.15 12.01 -10.70
N GLY A 327 -0.42 12.97 -9.97
CA GLY A 327 -1.44 12.68 -8.95
C GLY A 327 -2.75 12.17 -9.54
N LEU A 328 -3.17 12.70 -10.69
CA LEU A 328 -4.37 12.22 -11.39
C LEU A 328 -4.12 10.84 -11.97
N ASP A 329 -2.96 10.63 -12.60
CA ASP A 329 -2.56 9.35 -13.18
C ASP A 329 -2.61 8.22 -12.13
N ARG A 330 -1.93 8.44 -10.99
CA ARG A 330 -1.91 7.48 -9.87
C ARG A 330 -3.29 7.27 -9.27
N ALA A 331 -4.09 8.32 -9.11
CA ALA A 331 -5.44 8.17 -8.56
C ALA A 331 -6.32 7.33 -9.49
N VAL A 332 -6.30 7.60 -10.79
CA VAL A 332 -7.09 6.87 -11.80
C VAL A 332 -6.67 5.41 -11.91
N ALA A 333 -5.38 5.09 -11.76
CA ALA A 333 -4.88 3.71 -11.74
C ALA A 333 -5.51 2.85 -10.62
N THR A 334 -5.97 3.47 -9.52
CA THR A 334 -6.66 2.81 -8.41
C THR A 334 -8.18 2.73 -8.56
N MET A 335 -8.76 3.29 -9.62
CA MET A 335 -10.22 3.35 -9.80
C MET A 335 -10.78 2.10 -10.46
N LYS A 336 -12.00 1.72 -10.06
CA LYS A 336 -12.84 0.70 -10.72
C LYS A 336 -13.72 1.31 -11.80
N LYS A 337 -14.27 0.48 -12.70
CA LYS A 337 -15.19 0.93 -13.75
C LYS A 337 -16.46 1.51 -13.13
N GLY A 338 -16.86 2.71 -13.55
CA GLY A 338 -18.03 3.42 -13.01
C GLY A 338 -17.82 4.09 -11.65
N GLU A 339 -16.61 4.02 -11.07
CA GLU A 339 -16.26 4.72 -9.84
C GLU A 339 -16.26 6.24 -10.06
N ARG A 340 -16.81 6.98 -9.09
CA ARG A 340 -16.68 8.44 -9.04
C ARG A 340 -16.01 8.84 -7.74
N ALA A 341 -14.97 9.67 -7.83
CA ALA A 341 -14.17 10.08 -6.68
C ALA A 341 -13.73 11.55 -6.78
N ILE A 342 -13.56 12.18 -5.62
CA ILE A 342 -12.87 13.45 -5.48
C ILE A 342 -11.40 13.16 -5.18
N VAL A 343 -10.48 13.67 -5.99
CA VAL A 343 -9.04 13.53 -5.82
C VAL A 343 -8.44 14.89 -5.48
N SER A 344 -7.90 15.03 -4.27
CA SER A 344 -7.11 16.20 -3.87
C SER A 344 -5.63 15.92 -4.11
N ILE A 345 -4.96 16.80 -4.85
CA ILE A 345 -3.59 16.61 -5.35
C ILE A 345 -2.73 17.82 -4.96
N HIS A 346 -1.75 17.57 -4.08
CA HIS A 346 -0.74 18.54 -3.69
C HIS A 346 0.14 18.96 -4.89
N PRO A 347 0.68 20.20 -4.92
CA PRO A 347 1.51 20.72 -6.00
C PRO A 347 2.62 19.78 -6.51
N ASP A 348 3.27 19.05 -5.60
CA ASP A 348 4.33 18.08 -5.92
C ASP A 348 3.90 16.98 -6.92
N TYR A 349 2.61 16.67 -6.96
CA TYR A 349 2.02 15.69 -7.89
C TYR A 349 1.08 16.34 -8.92
N ALA A 350 0.98 17.67 -8.92
CA ALA A 350 0.15 18.46 -9.83
C ALA A 350 1.01 19.32 -10.77
N PHE A 351 0.92 20.65 -10.66
CA PHE A 351 1.62 21.60 -11.54
C PHE A 351 2.88 22.22 -10.91
N GLY A 352 3.24 21.80 -9.69
CA GLY A 352 4.40 22.31 -8.96
C GLY A 352 4.35 23.83 -8.74
N ASN A 353 5.52 24.48 -8.79
CA ASN A 353 5.67 25.92 -8.55
C ASN A 353 5.59 26.75 -9.84
N VAL A 354 4.81 26.31 -10.81
CA VAL A 354 4.66 26.98 -12.11
C VAL A 354 3.22 27.40 -12.31
N GLU A 355 3.02 28.59 -12.87
CA GLU A 355 1.69 29.04 -13.29
C GLU A 355 1.29 28.32 -14.58
N VAL A 356 0.09 27.72 -14.59
CA VAL A 356 -0.41 26.97 -15.75
C VAL A 356 -1.74 27.54 -16.20
N ARG A 357 -1.79 28.06 -17.42
CA ARG A 357 -3.04 28.51 -18.05
C ARG A 357 -3.81 27.33 -18.64
N ARG A 358 -5.05 27.14 -18.20
CA ARG A 358 -5.97 26.11 -18.67
C ARG A 358 -7.15 26.73 -19.43
N ASP A 359 -8.03 25.87 -19.95
CA ASP A 359 -9.13 26.26 -20.82
C ASP A 359 -10.07 27.28 -20.16
N LEU A 360 -10.27 27.19 -18.84
CA LEU A 360 -11.24 28.03 -18.10
C LEU A 360 -10.60 29.02 -17.13
N ALA A 361 -9.45 28.68 -16.54
CA ALA A 361 -8.79 29.53 -15.54
C ALA A 361 -7.27 29.30 -15.49
N ILE A 362 -6.57 30.14 -14.73
CA ILE A 362 -5.15 30.00 -14.44
C ILE A 362 -4.99 29.25 -13.13
N VAL A 363 -4.11 28.26 -13.11
CA VAL A 363 -3.70 27.56 -11.89
C VAL A 363 -2.45 28.26 -11.34
N PRO A 364 -2.51 28.83 -10.12
CA PRO A 364 -1.37 29.54 -9.55
C PRO A 364 -0.24 28.58 -9.15
N PRO A 365 1.01 29.08 -9.07
CA PRO A 365 2.14 28.30 -8.55
C PRO A 365 1.87 27.75 -7.14
N GLY A 366 2.19 26.48 -6.91
CA GLY A 366 2.05 25.87 -5.59
C GLY A 366 0.59 25.63 -5.17
N ALA A 367 -0.35 25.61 -6.12
CA ALA A 367 -1.76 25.33 -5.82
C ALA A 367 -2.05 23.82 -5.71
N THR A 368 -2.73 23.43 -4.63
CA THR A 368 -3.42 22.14 -4.57
C THR A 368 -4.61 22.18 -5.52
N VAL A 369 -4.82 21.09 -6.25
CA VAL A 369 -5.92 20.96 -7.22
C VAL A 369 -6.82 19.81 -6.84
N VAL A 370 -8.12 19.98 -7.08
CA VAL A 370 -9.17 19.02 -6.76
C VAL A 370 -9.84 18.56 -8.05
N TYR A 371 -9.88 17.25 -8.26
CA TYR A 371 -10.53 16.64 -9.42
C TYR A 371 -11.76 15.84 -8.98
N ASP A 372 -12.93 16.15 -9.53
CA ASP A 372 -14.10 15.27 -9.50
C ASP A 372 -14.05 14.38 -10.74
N VAL A 373 -13.59 13.14 -10.55
CA VAL A 373 -13.28 12.18 -11.63
C VAL A 373 -14.28 11.04 -11.61
N GLU A 374 -14.74 10.64 -12.79
CA GLU A 374 -15.50 9.42 -12.99
C GLU A 374 -14.82 8.53 -14.04
N MET A 375 -14.56 7.29 -13.64
CA MET A 375 -14.02 6.25 -14.51
C MET A 375 -15.15 5.69 -15.37
N MET A 376 -15.12 5.98 -16.67
CA MET A 376 -16.15 5.50 -17.61
C MET A 376 -15.88 4.04 -18.01
N ASP A 377 -14.66 3.78 -18.46
CA ASP A 377 -14.21 2.45 -18.85
C ASP A 377 -12.68 2.34 -18.79
N PHE A 378 -12.17 1.11 -18.76
CA PHE A 378 -10.75 0.86 -18.96
C PHE A 378 -10.50 -0.49 -19.62
N ILE A 379 -9.44 -0.56 -20.40
CA ILE A 379 -8.89 -1.80 -20.97
C ILE A 379 -7.61 -2.10 -20.19
N LYS A 380 -7.71 -3.09 -19.30
CA LYS A 380 -6.58 -3.57 -18.51
C LYS A 380 -5.49 -4.09 -19.44
N GLU A 381 -4.24 -3.67 -19.20
CA GLU A 381 -3.11 -4.30 -19.87
C GLU A 381 -2.88 -5.69 -19.25
N LYS A 382 -2.81 -6.72 -20.11
CA LYS A 382 -2.51 -8.09 -19.68
C LYS A 382 -1.10 -8.12 -19.11
N ALA A 383 -0.92 -8.80 -17.99
CA ALA A 383 0.40 -8.93 -17.40
C ALA A 383 1.34 -9.77 -18.28
N PRO A 384 2.67 -9.60 -18.19
CA PRO A 384 3.62 -10.33 -19.03
C PRO A 384 3.48 -11.86 -18.99
N TRP A 385 3.04 -12.44 -17.87
CA TRP A 385 2.80 -13.88 -17.72
C TRP A 385 1.45 -14.35 -18.27
N GLU A 386 0.50 -13.43 -18.50
CA GLU A 386 -0.81 -13.74 -19.11
C GLU A 386 -0.74 -13.77 -20.65
N LEU A 387 0.34 -13.24 -21.23
CA LEU A 387 0.56 -13.14 -22.66
C LEU A 387 1.23 -14.40 -23.22
N ASN A 388 0.70 -14.90 -24.33
CA ASN A 388 1.40 -15.94 -25.10
C ASN A 388 2.58 -15.33 -25.91
N SER A 389 3.44 -16.20 -26.44
CA SER A 389 4.65 -15.82 -27.18
C SER A 389 4.38 -14.84 -28.33
N LYS A 390 3.28 -15.04 -29.08
CA LYS A 390 2.90 -14.15 -30.19
C LYS A 390 2.38 -12.80 -29.69
N GLU A 391 1.52 -12.79 -28.67
CA GLU A 391 1.00 -11.55 -28.09
C GLU A 391 2.13 -10.70 -27.48
N LYS A 392 3.15 -11.33 -26.86
CA LYS A 392 4.33 -10.62 -26.37
C LYS A 392 5.07 -9.87 -27.47
N ILE A 393 5.26 -10.51 -28.63
CA ILE A 393 5.91 -9.90 -29.80
C ILE A 393 5.05 -8.74 -30.34
N GLU A 394 3.73 -8.90 -30.40
CA GLU A 394 2.81 -7.84 -30.84
C GLU A 394 2.83 -6.63 -29.89
N VAL A 395 2.80 -6.87 -28.57
CA VAL A 395 2.89 -5.82 -27.53
C VAL A 395 4.23 -5.08 -27.62
N ALA A 396 5.34 -5.80 -27.70
CA ALA A 396 6.67 -5.20 -27.89
C ALA A 396 6.75 -4.38 -29.19
N GLY A 397 6.12 -4.88 -30.27
CA GLY A 397 6.06 -4.19 -31.55
C GLY A 397 5.33 -2.85 -31.45
N ARG A 398 4.17 -2.85 -30.80
CA ARG A 398 3.38 -1.64 -30.51
C ARG A 398 4.18 -0.65 -29.65
N MET A 399 4.79 -1.10 -28.55
CA MET A 399 5.61 -0.25 -27.67
C MET A 399 6.81 0.38 -28.39
N LYS A 400 7.46 -0.36 -29.29
CA LYS A 400 8.53 0.19 -30.14
C LYS A 400 8.00 1.29 -31.06
N GLU A 401 6.82 1.13 -31.67
CA GLU A 401 6.23 2.20 -32.50
C GLU A 401 5.82 3.43 -31.68
N GLU A 402 5.28 3.25 -30.47
CA GLU A 402 5.03 4.35 -29.53
C GLU A 402 6.33 5.09 -29.18
N GLY A 403 7.40 4.34 -28.90
CA GLY A 403 8.74 4.88 -28.71
C GLY A 403 9.23 5.68 -29.92
N ASN A 404 8.94 5.23 -31.15
CA ASN A 404 9.30 5.95 -32.38
C ASN A 404 8.55 7.29 -32.49
N VAL A 405 7.28 7.34 -32.10
CA VAL A 405 6.50 8.59 -32.05
C VAL A 405 7.10 9.56 -31.04
N LEU A 406 7.42 9.08 -29.83
CA LEU A 406 8.06 9.90 -28.77
C LEU A 406 9.44 10.39 -29.20
N PHE A 407 10.23 9.56 -29.88
CA PHE A 407 11.54 9.92 -30.40
C PHE A 407 11.45 11.06 -31.42
N LYS A 408 10.46 10.98 -32.34
CA LYS A 408 10.20 12.05 -33.31
C LYS A 408 9.71 13.34 -32.64
N GLY A 409 8.98 13.21 -31.53
CA GLY A 409 8.55 14.33 -30.69
C GLY A 409 9.66 14.96 -29.84
N GLY A 410 10.88 14.42 -29.85
CA GLY A 410 12.01 14.92 -29.05
C GLY A 410 12.03 14.44 -27.59
N ASN A 411 11.07 13.60 -27.19
CA ASN A 411 10.95 13.06 -25.84
C ASN A 411 11.83 11.82 -25.67
N TYR A 412 13.15 12.00 -25.74
CA TYR A 412 14.11 10.89 -25.79
C TYR A 412 14.13 10.01 -24.53
N GLN A 413 13.91 10.59 -23.34
CA GLN A 413 13.85 9.82 -22.08
C GLN A 413 12.69 8.82 -22.09
N ARG A 414 11.50 9.30 -22.47
CA ARG A 414 10.29 8.47 -22.56
C ARG A 414 10.40 7.43 -23.68
N ALA A 415 10.92 7.84 -24.83
CA ALA A 415 11.21 6.90 -25.91
C ALA A 415 12.15 5.78 -25.46
N GLY A 416 13.22 6.12 -24.71
CA GLY A 416 14.14 5.16 -24.11
C GLY A 416 13.44 4.12 -23.23
N LYS A 417 12.63 4.57 -22.26
CA LYS A 417 11.84 3.69 -21.38
C LYS A 417 10.90 2.76 -22.18
N LYS A 418 10.27 3.25 -23.24
CA LYS A 418 9.42 2.43 -24.12
C LYS A 418 10.19 1.34 -24.85
N TYR A 419 11.38 1.65 -25.36
CA TYR A 419 12.24 0.65 -26.01
C TYR A 419 12.77 -0.38 -25.02
N GLU A 420 13.06 0.03 -23.78
CA GLU A 420 13.47 -0.86 -22.69
C GLU A 420 12.33 -1.82 -22.34
N LYS A 421 11.15 -1.31 -21.95
CA LYS A 421 9.95 -2.13 -21.70
C LYS A 421 9.66 -3.07 -22.88
N ALA A 422 9.77 -2.59 -24.12
CA ALA A 422 9.55 -3.41 -25.31
C ALA A 422 10.58 -4.55 -25.45
N ALA A 423 11.85 -4.33 -25.06
CA ALA A 423 12.88 -5.37 -25.08
C ALA A 423 12.65 -6.43 -24.00
N ASP A 424 12.15 -6.04 -22.83
CA ASP A 424 11.85 -6.93 -21.71
C ASP A 424 10.77 -7.96 -22.07
N PHE A 425 9.75 -7.56 -22.85
CA PHE A 425 8.70 -8.48 -23.34
C PHE A 425 9.21 -9.58 -24.28
N VAL A 426 10.38 -9.38 -24.92
CA VAL A 426 10.98 -10.30 -25.89
C VAL A 426 12.35 -10.83 -25.44
N GLU A 427 12.56 -10.92 -24.13
CA GLU A 427 13.77 -11.51 -23.55
C GLU A 427 13.91 -13.01 -23.87
N GLU A 428 15.17 -13.48 -23.81
CA GLU A 428 15.60 -14.80 -24.29
C GLU A 428 14.99 -15.98 -23.51
N ASP A 429 14.54 -15.75 -22.28
CA ASP A 429 13.92 -16.75 -21.39
C ASP A 429 12.47 -17.09 -21.77
N GLY A 430 11.91 -16.47 -22.80
CA GLY A 430 10.60 -16.86 -23.31
C GLY A 430 10.65 -18.20 -24.05
N SER A 431 9.69 -19.08 -23.77
CA SER A 431 9.42 -20.28 -24.57
C SER A 431 8.85 -19.91 -25.95
N PHE A 432 9.68 -19.32 -26.80
CA PHE A 432 9.37 -19.00 -28.20
C PHE A 432 9.65 -20.21 -29.08
N GLY A 433 8.81 -20.45 -30.10
CA GLY A 433 9.19 -21.37 -31.18
C GLY A 433 10.30 -20.79 -32.06
N ASP A 434 11.01 -21.62 -32.84
CA ASP A 434 12.17 -21.21 -33.64
C ASP A 434 11.95 -19.98 -34.54
N ASP A 435 10.75 -19.83 -35.12
CA ASP A 435 10.41 -18.69 -35.98
C ASP A 435 10.01 -17.44 -35.19
N GLU A 436 9.36 -17.61 -34.05
CA GLU A 436 8.98 -16.53 -33.14
C GLU A 436 10.21 -15.96 -32.44
N GLN A 437 11.18 -16.81 -32.10
CA GLN A 437 12.43 -16.39 -31.47
C GLN A 437 13.24 -15.49 -32.39
N LYS A 438 13.25 -15.73 -33.71
CA LYS A 438 13.89 -14.82 -34.68
C LYS A 438 13.19 -13.46 -34.76
N GLN A 439 11.86 -13.45 -34.69
CA GLN A 439 11.08 -12.20 -34.69
C GLN A 439 11.32 -11.40 -33.41
N ALA A 440 11.24 -12.07 -32.25
CA ALA A 440 11.58 -11.53 -30.94
C ALA A 440 13.00 -10.96 -30.93
N GLN A 441 13.98 -11.71 -31.45
CA GLN A 441 15.37 -11.27 -31.52
C GLN A 441 15.55 -10.03 -32.39
N THR A 442 14.95 -10.03 -33.59
CA THR A 442 15.02 -8.89 -34.52
C THR A 442 14.42 -7.64 -33.88
N LEU A 443 13.29 -7.81 -33.19
CA LEU A 443 12.62 -6.73 -32.49
C LEU A 443 13.45 -6.20 -31.32
N ARG A 444 14.03 -7.10 -30.51
CA ARG A 444 14.92 -6.79 -29.38
C ARG A 444 16.13 -5.97 -29.83
N VAL A 445 16.81 -6.40 -30.90
CA VAL A 445 17.92 -5.64 -31.50
C VAL A 445 17.47 -4.26 -31.96
N SER A 446 16.29 -4.15 -32.60
CA SER A 446 15.75 -2.86 -33.02
C SER A 446 15.48 -1.93 -31.82
N CYS A 447 14.97 -2.47 -30.71
CA CYS A 447 14.72 -1.72 -29.49
C CYS A 447 16.02 -1.21 -28.86
N TRP A 448 17.04 -2.07 -28.69
CA TRP A 448 18.33 -1.66 -28.14
C TRP A 448 19.04 -0.62 -29.01
N LEU A 449 19.00 -0.79 -30.33
CA LEU A 449 19.52 0.21 -31.26
C LEU A 449 18.82 1.56 -31.05
N ASN A 450 17.49 1.59 -31.02
CA ASN A 450 16.74 2.82 -30.83
C ASN A 450 16.97 3.44 -29.43
N GLY A 451 17.05 2.62 -28.38
CA GLY A 451 17.43 3.05 -27.03
C GLY A 451 18.84 3.66 -26.99
N ALA A 452 19.81 3.10 -27.71
CA ALA A 452 21.15 3.69 -27.83
C ALA A 452 21.11 5.05 -28.54
N ALA A 453 20.24 5.21 -29.55
CA ALA A 453 20.03 6.50 -30.19
C ALA A 453 19.41 7.53 -29.24
N CYS A 454 18.46 7.14 -28.38
CA CYS A 454 17.94 7.99 -27.31
C CYS A 454 19.05 8.40 -26.34
N SER A 455 19.85 7.44 -25.88
CA SER A 455 20.92 7.65 -24.91
C SER A 455 21.97 8.64 -25.45
N LEU A 456 22.35 8.51 -26.73
CA LEU A 456 23.21 9.49 -27.41
C LEU A 456 22.60 10.90 -27.46
N LYS A 457 21.27 11.03 -27.61
CA LYS A 457 20.59 12.33 -27.60
C LYS A 457 20.51 12.96 -26.21
N LEU A 458 20.53 12.13 -25.16
CA LEU A 458 20.51 12.54 -23.76
C LEU A 458 21.89 12.77 -23.15
N ASN A 459 22.97 12.57 -23.94
CA ASN A 459 24.35 12.54 -23.47
C ASN A 459 24.62 11.46 -22.40
N ASP A 460 23.78 10.41 -22.35
CA ASP A 460 24.06 9.20 -21.57
C ASP A 460 24.94 8.27 -22.41
N PHE A 461 26.23 8.60 -22.48
CA PHE A 461 27.21 7.82 -23.23
C PHE A 461 27.43 6.41 -22.65
N PRO A 462 27.49 6.21 -21.31
CA PRO A 462 27.57 4.87 -20.73
C PRO A 462 26.38 3.99 -21.11
N GLY A 463 25.14 4.52 -21.05
CA GLY A 463 23.94 3.80 -21.46
C GLY A 463 23.98 3.41 -22.95
N ALA A 464 24.42 4.33 -23.82
CA ALA A 464 24.59 4.06 -25.25
C ALA A 464 25.62 2.95 -25.52
N ILE A 465 26.75 2.94 -24.80
CA ILE A 465 27.80 1.91 -24.93
C ILE A 465 27.26 0.55 -24.50
N LYS A 466 26.53 0.49 -23.38
CA LYS A 466 25.92 -0.75 -22.88
C LYS A 466 24.96 -1.35 -23.91
N LEU A 467 23.99 -0.56 -24.38
CA LEU A 467 22.99 -0.99 -25.35
C LEU A 467 23.61 -1.43 -26.69
N CYS A 468 24.59 -0.68 -27.21
CA CYS A 468 25.29 -1.08 -28.43
C CYS A 468 26.13 -2.35 -28.24
N SER A 469 26.68 -2.58 -27.06
CA SER A 469 27.42 -3.81 -26.77
C SER A 469 26.47 -5.02 -26.73
N GLN A 470 25.30 -4.90 -26.10
CA GLN A 470 24.26 -5.94 -26.12
C GLN A 470 23.81 -6.29 -27.55
N VAL A 471 23.69 -5.28 -28.44
CA VAL A 471 23.41 -5.54 -29.86
C VAL A 471 24.54 -6.33 -30.52
N LEU A 472 25.80 -6.03 -30.22
CA LEU A 472 26.96 -6.67 -30.83
C LEU A 472 27.24 -8.08 -30.27
N ASP A 473 26.76 -8.39 -29.07
CA ASP A 473 26.81 -9.74 -28.51
C ASP A 473 25.92 -10.70 -29.30
N VAL A 474 24.84 -10.19 -29.90
CA VAL A 474 23.95 -10.99 -30.77
C VAL A 474 24.30 -10.84 -32.26
N GLU A 475 24.43 -9.60 -32.73
CA GLU A 475 24.75 -9.26 -34.11
C GLU A 475 26.17 -8.68 -34.20
N PHE A 476 27.17 -9.57 -34.20
CA PHE A 476 28.60 -9.21 -34.18
C PHE A 476 29.07 -8.27 -35.31
N CYS A 477 28.30 -8.16 -36.40
CA CYS A 477 28.60 -7.33 -37.57
C CYS A 477 27.66 -6.11 -37.72
N ASN A 478 26.92 -5.71 -36.69
CA ASN A 478 25.96 -4.59 -36.81
C ASN A 478 26.67 -3.23 -36.95
N VAL A 479 26.68 -2.68 -38.17
CA VAL A 479 27.33 -1.39 -38.51
C VAL A 479 26.74 -0.23 -37.70
N LYS A 480 25.43 -0.22 -37.44
CA LYS A 480 24.77 0.86 -36.68
C LYS A 480 25.20 0.85 -35.21
N ALA A 481 25.35 -0.33 -34.62
CA ALA A 481 25.83 -0.47 -33.25
C ALA A 481 27.29 -0.02 -33.12
N PHE A 482 28.18 -0.45 -34.02
CA PHE A 482 29.57 0.04 -34.05
C PHE A 482 29.63 1.56 -34.22
N TYR A 483 28.84 2.12 -35.14
CA TYR A 483 28.81 3.56 -35.39
C TYR A 483 28.35 4.35 -34.15
N ARG A 484 27.26 3.93 -33.50
CA ARG A 484 26.70 4.60 -32.31
C ARG A 484 27.61 4.45 -31.09
N ARG A 485 28.22 3.28 -30.89
CA ARG A 485 29.19 3.05 -29.81
C ARG A 485 30.47 3.86 -30.00
N ALA A 486 30.97 3.93 -31.23
CA ALA A 486 32.11 4.81 -31.56
C ALA A 486 31.79 6.29 -31.32
N GLN A 487 30.56 6.73 -31.62
CA GLN A 487 30.12 8.08 -31.29
C GLN A 487 30.16 8.34 -29.77
N ALA A 488 29.65 7.40 -28.97
CA ALA A 488 29.71 7.52 -27.51
C ALA A 488 31.17 7.56 -27.00
N TYR A 489 32.05 6.68 -27.48
CA TYR A 489 33.47 6.67 -27.10
C TYR A 489 34.21 7.97 -27.48
N ILE A 490 33.85 8.59 -28.60
CA ILE A 490 34.44 9.89 -28.98
C ILE A 490 34.08 10.97 -27.97
N GLU A 491 32.84 10.99 -27.50
CA GLU A 491 32.37 12.00 -26.55
C GLU A 491 32.88 11.71 -25.12
N THR A 492 33.16 10.45 -24.75
CA THR A 492 33.83 10.10 -23.48
C THR A 492 35.36 10.26 -23.51
N GLY A 493 35.95 10.47 -24.70
CA GLY A 493 37.40 10.62 -24.88
C GLY A 493 38.16 9.30 -25.08
N ASP A 494 37.46 8.17 -25.20
CA ASP A 494 38.02 6.83 -25.41
C ASP A 494 38.38 6.59 -26.89
N TYR A 495 39.27 7.42 -27.44
CA TYR A 495 39.58 7.45 -28.87
C TYR A 495 40.10 6.13 -29.45
N LEU A 496 40.78 5.31 -28.63
CA LEU A 496 41.28 3.99 -29.05
C LEU A 496 40.13 3.02 -29.30
N LEU A 497 39.15 2.97 -28.40
CA LEU A 497 37.98 2.11 -28.54
C LEU A 497 37.10 2.58 -29.70
N ALA A 498 36.96 3.89 -29.89
CA ALA A 498 36.27 4.46 -31.05
C ALA A 498 36.92 4.04 -32.38
N ASP A 499 38.25 4.08 -32.49
CA ASP A 499 38.97 3.68 -33.71
C ASP A 499 38.77 2.19 -34.04
N VAL A 500 38.76 1.33 -33.01
CA VAL A 500 38.47 -0.10 -33.19
C VAL A 500 37.07 -0.32 -33.77
N ASP A 501 36.06 0.33 -33.22
CA ASP A 501 34.67 0.19 -33.69
C ASP A 501 34.48 0.76 -35.10
N ILE A 502 35.10 1.91 -35.42
CA ILE A 502 35.08 2.51 -36.76
C ILE A 502 35.73 1.58 -37.78
N LYS A 503 36.89 0.99 -37.45
CA LYS A 503 37.57 0.03 -38.34
C LYS A 503 36.70 -1.19 -38.57
N LYS A 504 36.10 -1.76 -37.53
CA LYS A 504 35.16 -2.90 -37.66
C LYS A 504 33.96 -2.53 -38.53
N ALA A 505 33.36 -1.35 -38.34
CA ALA A 505 32.26 -0.87 -39.17
C ALA A 505 32.65 -0.74 -40.66
N LEU A 506 33.85 -0.22 -40.96
CA LEU A 506 34.35 -0.08 -42.34
C LEU A 506 34.77 -1.41 -42.99
N VAL A 507 35.10 -2.43 -42.20
CA VAL A 507 35.32 -3.79 -42.74
C VAL A 507 34.00 -4.38 -43.23
N VAL A 508 32.90 -4.15 -42.50
CA VAL A 508 31.57 -4.64 -42.88
C VAL A 508 30.96 -3.81 -44.01
N ASP A 509 31.00 -2.48 -43.91
CA ASP A 509 30.51 -1.55 -44.95
C ASP A 509 31.58 -0.50 -45.31
N PRO A 510 32.46 -0.80 -46.30
CA PRO A 510 33.54 0.09 -46.71
C PRO A 510 33.06 1.40 -47.37
N GLN A 511 31.81 1.48 -47.81
CA GLN A 511 31.26 2.67 -48.50
C GLN A 511 30.41 3.55 -47.58
N ASN A 512 30.29 3.18 -46.30
CA ASN A 512 29.52 3.94 -45.34
C ASN A 512 30.04 5.38 -45.18
N ARG A 513 29.24 6.36 -45.63
CA ARG A 513 29.63 7.77 -45.59
C ARG A 513 29.70 8.30 -44.16
N GLU A 514 28.78 7.89 -43.29
CA GLU A 514 28.68 8.38 -41.92
C GLU A 514 29.90 7.94 -41.09
N VAL A 515 30.27 6.66 -41.19
CA VAL A 515 31.44 6.10 -40.51
C VAL A 515 32.73 6.79 -40.97
N LYS A 516 32.87 7.09 -42.28
CA LYS A 516 34.02 7.85 -42.81
C LYS A 516 34.08 9.28 -42.27
N VAL A 517 32.94 9.93 -42.04
CA VAL A 517 32.88 11.27 -41.44
C VAL A 517 33.35 11.22 -39.99
N ILE A 518 32.85 10.26 -39.20
CA ILE A 518 33.32 10.07 -37.81
C ILE A 518 34.81 9.72 -37.77
N GLN A 519 35.31 8.89 -38.69
CA GLN A 519 36.74 8.58 -38.78
C GLN A 519 37.60 9.83 -38.98
N LYS A 520 37.16 10.76 -39.85
CA LYS A 520 37.86 12.05 -40.04
C LYS A 520 37.82 12.90 -38.78
N LYS A 521 36.66 13.00 -38.12
CA LYS A 521 36.50 13.71 -36.84
C LYS A 521 37.43 13.14 -35.78
N LEU A 522 37.47 11.81 -35.62
CA LEU A 522 38.34 11.12 -34.66
C LEU A 522 39.82 11.41 -34.91
N LYS A 523 40.29 11.33 -36.16
CA LYS A 523 41.69 11.65 -36.50
C LYS A 523 42.06 13.09 -36.16
N GLN A 524 41.15 14.03 -36.37
CA GLN A 524 41.36 15.43 -36.00
C GLN A 524 41.46 15.59 -34.47
N LEU A 525 40.55 14.96 -33.72
CA LEU A 525 40.55 15.00 -32.25
C LEU A 525 41.80 14.34 -31.66
N GLN A 526 42.24 13.20 -32.20
CA GLN A 526 43.48 12.54 -31.81
C GLN A 526 44.68 13.44 -32.06
N ALA A 527 44.82 14.02 -33.26
CA ALA A 527 45.92 14.93 -33.57
C ALA A 527 45.94 16.19 -32.68
N ASP A 528 44.76 16.70 -32.30
CA ASP A 528 44.66 17.84 -31.39
C ASP A 528 44.95 17.45 -29.93
N SER A 529 44.59 16.22 -29.52
CA SER A 529 44.99 15.64 -28.23
C SER A 529 46.51 15.48 -28.16
N ASP A 530 47.12 14.86 -29.17
CA ASP A 530 48.57 14.65 -29.26
C ASP A 530 49.33 15.98 -29.21
N LYS A 531 48.83 17.03 -29.87
CA LYS A 531 49.41 18.38 -29.78
C LYS A 531 49.28 18.98 -28.38
N LYS A 532 48.16 18.78 -27.69
CA LYS A 532 47.96 19.26 -26.32
C LYS A 532 48.87 18.51 -25.35
N ASP A 533 48.98 17.20 -25.50
CA ASP A 533 49.84 16.34 -24.71
C ASP A 533 51.31 16.68 -24.94
N ALA A 534 51.74 16.85 -26.20
CA ALA A 534 53.09 17.31 -26.53
C ALA A 534 53.43 18.65 -25.85
N LYS A 535 52.51 19.63 -25.88
CA LYS A 535 52.68 20.91 -25.18
C LYS A 535 52.67 20.75 -23.65
N LEU A 536 51.86 19.85 -23.11
CA LEU A 536 51.82 19.55 -21.68
C LEU A 536 53.16 18.94 -21.23
N TYR A 537 53.65 17.94 -21.95
CA TYR A 537 54.95 17.31 -21.71
C TYR A 537 56.08 18.32 -21.85
N GLU A 538 56.11 19.14 -22.91
CA GLU A 538 57.10 20.20 -23.10
C GLU A 538 57.12 21.16 -21.90
N ASN A 539 55.95 21.60 -21.42
CA ASN A 539 55.84 22.45 -20.23
C ASN A 539 56.26 21.75 -18.93
N MET A 540 55.96 20.46 -18.76
CA MET A 540 56.38 19.67 -17.59
C MET A 540 57.90 19.42 -17.59
N PHE A 541 58.51 19.14 -18.74
CA PHE A 541 59.96 19.02 -18.89
C PHE A 541 60.68 20.37 -18.73
N ALA A 542 60.09 21.47 -19.21
CA ALA A 542 60.60 22.84 -19.01
C ALA A 542 60.53 23.26 -17.52
N ARG A 543 59.54 22.80 -16.76
CA ARG A 543 59.47 23.00 -15.30
C ARG A 543 60.49 22.15 -14.54
N LYS A 544 60.63 20.86 -14.85
CA LYS A 544 61.65 20.00 -14.24
C LYS A 544 63.09 20.48 -14.49
N THR A 545 63.36 21.04 -15.68
CA THR A 545 64.66 21.64 -16.00
C THR A 545 64.89 23.01 -15.37
N LYS A 546 63.83 23.73 -14.95
CA LYS A 546 63.91 24.97 -14.16
C LYS A 546 64.05 24.75 -12.66
N ASP A 547 63.68 23.58 -12.13
CA ASP A 547 63.96 23.20 -10.73
C ASP A 547 65.37 22.59 -10.53
N SER A 548 65.99 22.11 -11.61
CA SER A 548 67.38 21.58 -11.61
C SER A 548 68.54 22.61 -11.49
N PRO A 549 68.44 23.90 -11.91
CA PRO A 549 69.54 24.85 -11.77
C PRO A 549 69.69 25.39 -10.34
N MET A 550 68.67 25.23 -9.47
CA MET A 550 68.78 25.61 -8.06
C MET A 550 69.50 24.54 -7.21
N ALA A 551 69.46 23.27 -7.62
CA ALA A 551 70.20 22.20 -6.95
C ALA A 551 71.72 22.26 -7.24
N ILE A 552 72.13 22.67 -8.45
CA ILE A 552 73.55 22.76 -8.81
C ILE A 552 74.22 24.01 -8.20
N LYS A 553 73.46 25.08 -7.91
CA LYS A 553 73.98 26.24 -7.16
C LYS A 553 74.06 26.00 -5.65
N ARG A 554 73.19 25.17 -5.05
CA ARG A 554 73.33 24.79 -3.63
C ARG A 554 74.51 23.85 -3.35
N LEU A 555 74.85 22.96 -4.29
CA LEU A 555 76.00 22.05 -4.15
C LEU A 555 77.38 22.73 -4.28
N LYS A 556 77.47 23.91 -4.91
CA LYS A 556 78.73 24.68 -4.95
C LYS A 556 78.93 25.59 -3.73
N VAL A 557 77.85 26.09 -3.14
CA VAL A 557 77.93 26.92 -1.92
C VAL A 557 78.18 26.05 -0.68
N GLU A 558 77.58 24.85 -0.60
CA GLU A 558 77.85 23.91 0.51
C GLU A 558 79.23 23.25 0.47
N LYS A 559 79.95 23.29 -0.66
CA LYS A 559 81.30 22.71 -0.74
C LYS A 559 82.37 23.68 -0.21
N ASP A 560 82.21 24.99 -0.46
CA ASP A 560 83.10 26.03 0.06
C ASP A 560 82.90 26.27 1.58
N GLU A 561 81.72 25.98 2.13
CA GLU A 561 81.46 26.09 3.58
C GLU A 561 81.98 24.88 4.38
N ARG A 562 81.99 23.66 3.79
CA ARG A 562 82.50 22.45 4.48
C ARG A 562 84.03 22.38 4.52
N GLU A 563 84.74 22.89 3.51
CA GLU A 563 86.21 22.96 3.55
C GLU A 563 86.71 23.98 4.60
N ASN A 564 85.89 24.98 4.98
CA ASN A 564 86.23 25.93 6.07
C ASN A 564 85.86 25.44 7.47
N GLU A 565 84.90 24.51 7.62
CA GLU A 565 84.57 23.90 8.92
C GLU A 565 85.44 22.68 9.28
N GLU A 566 86.01 21.97 8.31
CA GLU A 566 86.96 20.86 8.57
C GLU A 566 88.34 21.36 9.03
N VAL A 567 88.79 22.55 8.58
CA VAL A 567 90.05 23.16 9.07
C VAL A 567 89.91 23.69 10.50
N ALA A 568 88.71 24.07 10.94
CA ALA A 568 88.43 24.53 12.31
C ALA A 568 88.15 23.39 13.31
N ARG A 569 87.90 22.17 12.85
CA ARG A 569 87.65 20.97 13.69
C ARG A 569 88.87 20.06 13.86
N MET A 570 90.01 20.37 13.24
CA MET A 570 91.27 19.62 13.42
C MET A 570 92.20 20.18 14.51
N GLU A 571 91.81 21.21 15.26
CA GLU A 571 92.60 21.75 16.39
C GLU A 571 92.08 21.36 17.80
N ILE A 572 91.04 20.53 17.94
CA ILE A 572 90.54 20.10 19.25
C ILE A 572 90.13 18.62 19.18
N ASP A 573 91.11 17.74 19.41
CA ASP A 573 91.01 16.43 20.12
C ASP A 573 92.05 15.44 19.56
N GLU A 574 93.31 15.68 19.92
CA GLU A 574 94.25 14.60 20.21
C GLU A 574 93.85 13.92 21.54
N VAL A 575 94.19 12.63 21.63
CA VAL A 575 94.35 11.80 22.84
C VAL A 575 93.11 10.99 23.30
N ALA A 576 93.01 9.73 22.84
CA ALA A 576 93.37 8.55 23.65
C ALA A 576 92.86 7.22 23.04
N ASP A 577 93.82 6.43 22.53
CA ASP A 577 93.97 4.97 22.64
C ASP A 577 92.74 4.06 22.94
N SER A 578 92.33 3.29 21.93
CA SER A 578 92.60 1.84 21.75
C SER A 578 93.13 1.00 22.95
N PRO A 579 93.05 -0.36 22.95
CA PRO A 579 92.34 -1.26 22.05
C PRO A 579 91.77 -2.57 22.70
N VAL A 580 91.26 -3.45 21.82
CA VAL A 580 91.60 -4.90 21.73
C VAL A 580 90.61 -5.95 22.30
N ILE A 581 90.03 -6.69 21.34
CA ILE A 581 89.83 -8.17 21.23
C ILE A 581 88.80 -8.78 22.19
N GLN A 582 87.76 -9.47 21.71
CA GLN A 582 87.80 -10.64 20.83
C GLN A 582 86.52 -10.79 20.01
#